data_AF-A0AAD5IWQ1-F1
#
_entry.id   AF-A0AAD5IWQ1-F1
#
_cell.length_a   1.000
_cell.length_b   1.000
_cell.length_c   1.000
_cell.angle_alpha   90.00
_cell.angle_beta   90.00
_cell.angle_gamma   90.00
#
_symmetry.space_group_name_H-M   'P 1'
#
loop_
_entity.id
_entity.type
_entity.pdbx_description
1 polymer ?
#
loop_
_entity_poly.entity_id
_entity_poly.type
_entity_poly.pdbx_seq_one_letter_code
_entity_poly.pdbx_strand_id
1 'polypeptide(L)'
;MQALAEPDHDQQHRPIELFKITAVGLKIQEKELEEVGQRLTSFAESLNIPNFSFEIVCVSCFLDIKQELFHIQNDESLVIYCVH
;
A
#
# COMPACT_ATOMS: atom_id res chain seq x y z
N MET A 1 -2.88 4.39 8.26
CA MET A 1 -2.83 3.08 8.95
C MET A 1 -3.48 3.13 10.32
N GLN A 2 -3.14 4.07 11.21
CA GLN A 2 -3.73 4.13 12.57
C GLN A 2 -5.27 4.14 12.56
N ALA A 3 -5.89 5.00 11.75
CA ALA A 3 -7.35 5.02 11.59
C ALA A 3 -7.97 3.69 11.09
N LEU A 4 -7.18 2.82 10.43
CA LEU A 4 -7.65 1.48 10.01
C LEU A 4 -7.58 0.45 11.15
N ALA A 5 -6.75 0.71 12.17
CA ALA A 5 -6.55 -0.16 13.32
C ALA A 5 -7.42 0.25 14.52
N GLU A 6 -8.02 1.43 14.48
CA GLU A 6 -8.94 1.90 15.50
C GLU A 6 -10.24 1.06 15.47
N PRO A 7 -10.72 0.57 16.62
CA PRO A 7 -11.99 -0.14 16.69
C PRO A 7 -13.12 0.85 16.37
N ASP A 8 -13.88 0.56 15.33
CA ASP A 8 -15.03 1.36 14.95
C ASP A 8 -16.17 1.14 15.95
N HIS A 9 -16.74 2.23 16.46
CA HIS A 9 -17.88 2.19 17.37
C HIS A 9 -19.22 2.06 16.61
N ASP A 10 -19.21 2.30 15.29
CA ASP A 10 -20.37 2.15 14.43
C ASP A 10 -20.38 0.76 13.76
N GLN A 11 -21.49 0.03 13.94
CA GLN A 11 -21.65 -1.42 13.72
C GLN A 11 -21.58 -1.91 12.25
N GLN A 12 -20.99 -1.16 11.30
CA GLN A 12 -21.03 -1.50 9.87
C GLN A 12 -19.68 -1.70 9.19
N HIS A 13 -18.57 -1.71 9.92
CA HIS A 13 -17.28 -1.95 9.28
C HIS A 13 -16.94 -3.46 9.24
N ARG A 14 -16.82 -4.00 8.02
CA ARG A 14 -16.19 -5.31 7.82
C ARG A 14 -14.70 -5.17 8.16
N PRO A 15 -14.12 -6.09 8.94
CA PRO A 15 -12.69 -6.06 9.22
C PRO A 15 -11.90 -6.13 7.91
N ILE A 16 -10.85 -5.33 7.81
CA ILE A 16 -9.96 -5.33 6.65
C ILE A 16 -9.20 -6.66 6.67
N GLU A 17 -9.45 -7.50 5.68
CA GLU A 17 -8.81 -8.82 5.57
C GLU A 17 -7.46 -8.78 4.84
N LEU A 18 -7.25 -7.77 4.00
CA LEU A 18 -6.04 -7.55 3.21
C LEU A 18 -5.81 -6.03 3.07
N PHE A 19 -4.58 -5.56 3.33
CA PHE A 19 -4.21 -4.17 3.08
C PHE A 19 -2.90 -4.09 2.30
N LYS A 20 -2.99 -3.76 1.02
CA LYS A 20 -1.84 -3.64 0.10
C LYS A 20 -1.57 -2.18 -0.22
N ILE A 21 -0.31 -1.78 -0.16
CA ILE A 21 0.16 -0.49 -0.68
C ILE A 21 1.19 -0.77 -1.77
N THR A 22 0.95 -0.25 -2.98
CA THR A 22 1.95 -0.25 -4.05
C THR A 22 2.50 1.16 -4.22
N ALA A 23 3.78 1.35 -3.90
CA ALA A 23 4.46 2.61 -4.11
C ALA A 23 5.09 2.66 -5.50
N VAL A 24 4.90 3.79 -6.19
CA VAL A 24 5.46 4.02 -7.52
C VAL A 24 6.57 5.07 -7.40
N GLY A 25 7.73 4.77 -7.97
CA GLY A 25 8.83 5.72 -8.02
C GLY A 25 9.73 5.51 -9.22
N LEU A 26 10.69 6.43 -9.36
CA LEU A 26 11.74 6.28 -10.34
C LEU A 26 12.77 5.24 -9.85
N LYS A 27 13.45 4.55 -10.77
CA LYS A 27 14.50 3.58 -10.41
C LYS A 27 15.57 4.14 -9.46
N ILE A 28 15.87 5.43 -9.55
CA ILE A 28 16.83 6.09 -8.65
C ILE A 28 16.37 6.15 -7.18
N GLN A 29 15.07 5.96 -6.91
CA GLN A 29 14.45 5.98 -5.58
C GLN A 29 14.18 4.59 -5.01
N GLU A 30 14.53 3.51 -5.72
CA GLU A 30 14.20 2.13 -5.33
C GLU A 30 14.61 1.82 -3.89
N LYS A 31 15.84 2.16 -3.52
CA LYS A 31 16.35 1.95 -2.16
C LYS A 31 15.57 2.74 -1.09
N GLU A 32 15.21 3.98 -1.38
CA GLU A 32 14.43 4.80 -0.44
C GLU A 32 13.02 4.21 -0.25
N LEU A 33 12.42 3.68 -1.31
CA LEU A 33 11.13 3.01 -1.26
C LEU A 33 11.19 1.69 -0.49
N GLU A 34 12.27 0.92 -0.63
CA GLU A 34 12.50 -0.29 0.17
C GLU A 34 12.58 0.03 1.67
N GLU A 35 13.35 1.06 2.05
CA GLU A 35 13.48 1.49 3.44
C GLU A 35 12.14 1.98 4.01
N VAL A 36 11.36 2.74 3.24
CA VAL A 36 10.01 3.17 3.62
C VAL A 36 9.08 1.96 3.74
N GLY A 37 9.14 1.02 2.79
CA GLY A 37 8.36 -0.21 2.81
C GLY A 37 8.61 -1.02 4.06
N GLN A 38 9.88 -1.23 4.44
CA GLN A 38 10.23 -1.95 5.66
C GLN A 38 9.67 -1.26 6.91
N ARG A 39 9.78 0.06 7.01
CA ARG A 39 9.23 0.84 8.13
C ARG A 39 7.71 0.73 8.22
N LEU A 40 7.02 0.78 7.09
CA LEU A 40 5.56 0.64 7.04
C LEU A 40 5.11 -0.77 7.40
N THR A 41 5.83 -1.80 6.97
CA THR A 41 5.57 -3.19 7.36
C THR A 41 5.69 -3.36 8.87
N SER A 42 6.81 -2.92 9.46
CA SER A 42 6.99 -2.98 10.92
C SER A 42 5.92 -2.18 11.68
N PHE A 43 5.46 -1.06 11.12
CA PHE A 43 4.41 -0.27 11.74
C PHE A 43 3.04 -0.96 11.65
N ALA A 44 2.70 -1.58 10.52
CA ALA A 44 1.47 -2.35 10.35
C ALA A 44 1.43 -3.56 11.32
N GLU A 45 2.55 -4.24 11.50
CA GLU A 45 2.71 -5.30 12.50
C GLU A 45 2.42 -4.80 13.92
N SER A 46 2.96 -3.63 14.30
CA SER A 46 2.71 -3.03 15.62
C SER A 46 1.24 -2.65 15.85
N LEU A 47 0.49 -2.42 14.77
CA LEU A 47 -0.93 -2.08 14.78
C LEU A 47 -1.84 -3.32 14.65
N ASN A 48 -1.27 -4.52 14.55
CA ASN A 48 -1.98 -5.78 14.29
C ASN A 48 -2.87 -5.74 13.03
N ILE A 49 -2.45 -5.02 11.99
CA ILE A 49 -3.17 -5.01 10.70
C ILE A 49 -2.89 -6.35 10.00
N PRO A 50 -3.90 -7.18 9.73
CA PRO A 50 -3.70 -8.48 9.12
C PRO A 50 -3.32 -8.34 7.64
N ASN A 51 -2.49 -9.27 7.17
CA ASN A 51 -2.14 -9.43 5.75
C ASN A 51 -1.69 -8.11 5.08
N PHE A 52 -0.90 -7.30 5.79
CA PHE A 52 -0.32 -6.11 5.20
C PHE A 52 0.77 -6.49 4.17
N SER A 53 0.76 -5.82 3.01
CA SER A 53 1.82 -5.95 2.01
C SER A 53 2.21 -4.59 1.44
N PHE A 54 3.50 -4.44 1.17
CA PHE A 54 4.06 -3.27 0.51
C PHE A 54 4.81 -3.72 -0.74
N GLU A 55 4.37 -3.23 -1.90
CA GLU A 55 4.99 -3.51 -3.19
C GLU A 55 5.60 -2.24 -3.78
N ILE A 56 6.62 -2.41 -4.60
CA ILE A 56 7.32 -1.32 -5.26
C ILE A 56 7.24 -1.51 -6.77
N VAL A 57 6.80 -0.47 -7.47
CA VAL A 57 6.84 -0.38 -8.93
C VAL A 57 7.82 0.72 -9.33
N CYS A 58 9.01 0.31 -9.75
CA CYS A 58 10.05 1.21 -10.23
C CYS A 58 9.96 1.39 -11.76
N VAL A 59 9.78 2.63 -12.21
CA VAL A 59 9.75 3.01 -13.62
C VAL A 59 10.92 3.91 -14.00
N SER A 60 11.26 3.98 -15.28
CA SER A 60 12.26 4.93 -15.78
C SER A 60 11.67 6.32 -15.95
N CYS A 61 10.39 6.40 -16.34
CA CYS A 61 9.58 7.61 -16.39
C CYS A 61 8.16 7.29 -15.89
N PHE A 62 7.48 8.24 -15.23
CA PHE A 62 6.08 8.03 -14.82
C PHE A 62 5.11 7.88 -16.00
N LEU A 63 5.51 8.27 -17.21
CA LEU A 63 4.78 7.97 -18.44
C LEU A 63 4.78 6.47 -18.79
N ASP A 64 5.69 5.69 -18.21
CA ASP A 64 5.81 4.24 -18.43
C ASP A 64 4.91 3.42 -17.49
N ILE A 65 4.13 4.07 -16.62
CA ILE A 65 3.18 3.39 -15.72
C ILE A 65 2.11 2.69 -16.56
N LYS A 66 1.90 1.39 -16.28
CA LYS A 66 0.85 0.57 -16.90
C LYS A 66 0.13 -0.25 -15.86
N GLN A 67 -1.14 -0.54 -16.11
CA GLN A 67 -1.99 -1.27 -15.17
C GLN A 67 -1.44 -2.67 -14.87
N GLU A 68 -0.84 -3.35 -15.85
CA GLU A 68 -0.24 -4.68 -15.67
C GLU A 68 0.89 -4.74 -14.64
N LEU A 69 1.44 -3.60 -14.21
CA LEU A 69 2.50 -3.55 -13.20
C LEU A 69 1.99 -3.73 -11.76
N PHE A 70 0.68 -3.59 -11.51
CA PHE A 70 0.12 -3.44 -10.16
C PHE A 70 -0.56 -4.69 -9.57
N HIS A 71 -0.50 -5.84 -10.26
CA HIS A 71 -1.06 -7.13 -9.81
C HIS A 71 -2.41 -7.00 -9.06
N ILE A 72 -3.33 -6.22 -9.63
CA ILE A 72 -4.60 -5.87 -8.97
C ILE A 72 -5.56 -7.06 -9.05
N GLN A 73 -6.15 -7.44 -7.91
CA GLN A 73 -7.16 -8.51 -7.86
C GLN A 73 -8.58 -7.95 -8.10
N ASN A 74 -9.51 -8.78 -8.55
CA ASN A 74 -10.85 -8.31 -8.93
C ASN A 74 -11.78 -8.03 -7.74
N ASP A 75 -11.41 -8.50 -6.55
CA ASP A 75 -12.17 -8.42 -5.30
C ASP A 75 -11.63 -7.38 -4.31
N GLU A 76 -10.49 -6.72 -4.62
CA GLU A 76 -9.94 -5.64 -3.79
C GLU A 76 -10.51 -4.27 -4.17
N SER A 77 -10.74 -3.42 -3.16
CA SER A 77 -11.08 -2.01 -3.40
C SER A 77 -9.81 -1.21 -3.71
N LEU A 78 -9.80 -0.50 -4.84
CA LEU A 78 -8.65 0.27 -5.29
C LEU A 78 -8.79 1.76 -4.94
N VAL A 79 -7.73 2.33 -4.37
CA VAL A 79 -7.59 3.78 -4.17
C VAL A 79 -6.27 4.24 -4.79
N ILE A 80 -6.32 5.33 -5.56
CA ILE A 80 -5.14 5.95 -6.16
C ILE A 80 -4.89 7.28 -5.45
N TYR A 81 -3.66 7.47 -4.96
CA TYR A 81 -3.22 8.72 -4.36
C TYR A 81 -2.05 9.29 -5.14
N CYS A 82 -2.17 10.56 -5.53
CA CYS A 82 -1.11 11.33 -6.18
C CYS A 82 -1.03 12.69 -5.51
N VAL A 83 0.15 13.05 -5.01
CA VAL A 83 0.41 14.36 -4.41
C VAL A 83 1.05 15.28 -5.46
N HIS A 84 0.56 16.51 -5.53
CA HIS A 84 0.94 17.51 -6.52
C HIS A 84 2.21 18.28 -6.11
#